data_AF-A0A6A6RY98-F1
#
_entry.id   AF-A0A6A6RY98-F1
#
_cell.length_a   1.000
_cell.length_b   1.000
_cell.length_c   1.000
_cell.angle_alpha   90.00
_cell.angle_beta   90.00
_cell.angle_gamma   90.00
#
_symmetry.space_group_name_H-M   'P 1'
#
loop_
_entity.id
_entity.type
_entity.pdbx_description
1 polymer ?
#
loop_
_entity_poly.entity_id
_entity_poly.type
_entity_poly.pdbx_seq_one_letter_code
_entity_poly.pdbx_strand_id
1 'polypeptide(L)'
;MSVLDLLPHCVSGVYFLYHSDFEEYNFGKMSAVREAVLTTEGGYQYYYMGFYIHSCAKMRYKGEYRPQYVLDPESFEWNPLDGELRTLLDKKRYVSLSREQRRKEAHGSSENADSEEDDYSDFPFPTATEGGEAITKGTSLFDLKIPGVMTAAEIEQDYPLDQQRIAARGRLFEAEDLMAWEDGNVKDPKSLKGRPIKGLPETITVDPNESAAQIFQKIADESKFSIHRLRVTKGNDGSPIANNGDVTVHQTGLRNRSAIDVKDLGPQISWRTVFIVEYLGPLLIHPLVYYGRPLIYGASEPPSELQTLTMILCIIHFAKREFETIFIHRFSAATMPATNIVKNSGHYWLLSGLNLAYWSYAPWSPTAGASNPLLTYLGIALFAVAELGNLYTHIVLKNLRRPGSTERGIPKGIGFNLVTCPNYMFETLAWVGVALVNWSLSTVAFIVIAVAQMQAWAKKKERRYRKEFPDKYKRKRFGMIPGVI
;
A
#
# COMPACT_ATOMS: atom_id res chain seq x y z
N MET A 1 -41.63 5.46 -22.87
CA MET A 1 -41.45 5.54 -21.41
C MET A 1 -40.43 6.63 -21.13
N SER A 2 -40.75 7.58 -20.26
CA SER A 2 -39.86 8.68 -19.88
C SER A 2 -39.39 8.49 -18.44
N VAL A 3 -38.12 8.82 -18.17
CA VAL A 3 -37.53 8.87 -16.82
C VAL A 3 -37.18 10.32 -16.54
N LEU A 4 -37.74 10.86 -15.46
CA LEU A 4 -37.64 12.28 -15.07
C LEU A 4 -37.17 12.40 -13.63
N ASP A 5 -36.34 13.41 -13.36
CA ASP A 5 -36.01 13.85 -12.01
C ASP A 5 -36.79 15.12 -11.68
N LEU A 6 -37.45 15.15 -10.53
CA LEU A 6 -38.19 16.31 -10.04
C LEU A 6 -37.36 17.01 -8.96
N LEU A 7 -36.87 18.19 -9.28
CA LEU A 7 -36.06 19.04 -8.42
C LEU A 7 -36.90 20.19 -7.85
N PRO A 8 -36.48 20.86 -6.76
CA PRO A 8 -37.29 21.90 -6.11
C PRO A 8 -37.85 23.00 -7.03
N HIS A 9 -37.16 23.31 -8.13
CA HIS A 9 -37.57 24.34 -9.08
C HIS A 9 -37.59 23.86 -10.54
N CYS A 10 -37.34 22.58 -10.80
CA CYS A 10 -37.10 22.10 -12.15
C CYS A 10 -37.58 20.66 -12.39
N VAL A 11 -38.16 20.43 -13.57
CA VAL A 11 -38.34 19.07 -14.11
C VAL A 11 -37.14 18.78 -15.01
N SER A 12 -36.40 17.71 -14.73
CA SER A 12 -35.22 17.30 -15.51
C SER A 12 -35.52 16.04 -16.31
N GLY A 13 -35.47 16.15 -17.64
CA GLY A 13 -35.63 15.03 -18.55
C GLY A 13 -34.35 14.20 -18.64
N VAL A 14 -34.40 12.93 -18.24
CA VAL A 14 -33.22 12.04 -18.21
C VAL A 14 -33.19 11.13 -19.43
N TYR A 15 -34.19 10.24 -19.58
CA TYR A 15 -34.25 9.29 -20.68
C TYR A 15 -35.66 9.20 -21.26
N PHE A 16 -35.74 9.09 -22.58
CA PHE A 16 -36.96 8.74 -23.29
C PHE A 16 -36.72 7.49 -24.14
N LEU A 17 -37.46 6.42 -23.83
CA LEU A 17 -37.31 5.12 -24.48
C LEU A 17 -38.58 4.74 -25.24
N TYR A 18 -38.40 4.34 -26.49
CA TYR A 18 -39.43 3.75 -27.34
C TYR A 18 -38.78 2.79 -28.34
N HIS A 19 -39.56 1.86 -28.90
CA HIS A 19 -39.08 0.86 -29.86
C HIS A 19 -38.72 1.53 -31.20
N SER A 20 -37.64 1.11 -31.86
CA SER A 20 -37.12 1.75 -33.09
C SER A 20 -38.13 1.80 -34.23
N ASP A 21 -39.05 0.84 -34.29
CA ASP A 21 -40.11 0.78 -35.31
C ASP A 21 -41.01 2.03 -35.33
N PHE A 22 -41.00 2.84 -34.26
CA PHE A 22 -41.80 4.06 -34.17
C PHE A 22 -40.96 5.35 -34.34
N GLU A 23 -39.73 5.26 -34.83
CA GLU A 23 -38.83 6.42 -35.01
C GLU A 23 -39.44 7.50 -35.91
N GLU A 24 -40.20 7.12 -36.93
CA GLU A 24 -40.89 8.04 -37.85
C GLU A 24 -41.85 9.00 -37.13
N TYR A 25 -42.44 8.59 -35.99
CA TYR A 25 -43.42 9.38 -35.25
C TYR A 25 -42.79 10.37 -34.26
N ASN A 26 -41.46 10.37 -34.10
CA ASN A 26 -40.72 11.34 -33.28
C ASN A 26 -41.28 11.51 -31.85
N PHE A 27 -41.64 10.41 -31.18
CA PHE A 27 -42.27 10.43 -29.85
C PHE A 27 -41.49 11.20 -28.77
N GLY A 28 -40.16 11.38 -28.94
CA GLY A 28 -39.35 12.22 -28.07
C GLY A 28 -39.78 13.69 -28.06
N LYS A 29 -40.20 14.27 -29.19
CA LYS A 29 -40.71 15.65 -29.24
C LYS A 29 -42.03 15.77 -28.48
N MET A 30 -42.93 14.79 -28.63
CA MET A 30 -44.18 14.77 -27.87
C MET A 30 -43.96 14.62 -26.36
N SER A 31 -42.99 13.79 -25.95
CA SER A 31 -42.61 13.67 -24.53
C SER A 31 -42.14 15.00 -23.97
N ALA A 32 -41.25 15.70 -24.68
CA ALA A 32 -40.73 16.99 -24.24
C ALA A 32 -41.85 18.03 -24.04
N VAL A 33 -42.86 18.07 -24.92
CA VAL A 33 -44.03 18.94 -24.74
C VAL A 33 -44.83 18.54 -23.50
N ARG A 34 -45.05 17.23 -23.27
CA ARG A 34 -45.77 16.78 -22.06
C ARG A 34 -45.00 17.07 -20.78
N GLU A 35 -43.68 16.95 -20.79
CA GLU A 35 -42.79 17.29 -19.67
C GLU A 35 -42.77 18.80 -19.39
N ALA A 36 -42.80 19.64 -20.43
CA ALA A 36 -42.98 21.08 -20.27
C ALA A 36 -44.34 21.42 -19.65
N VAL A 37 -45.43 20.76 -20.06
CA VAL A 37 -46.75 20.92 -19.43
C VAL A 37 -46.72 20.46 -17.97
N LEU A 38 -46.05 19.35 -17.67
CA LEU A 38 -45.87 18.87 -16.29
C LEU A 38 -45.15 19.90 -15.41
N THR A 39 -44.22 20.67 -15.98
CA THR A 39 -43.50 21.74 -15.28
C THR A 39 -44.50 22.81 -14.82
N THR A 40 -45.44 23.21 -15.69
CA THR A 40 -46.52 24.14 -15.36
C THR A 40 -47.53 23.56 -14.37
N GLU A 41 -47.98 22.32 -14.58
CA GLU A 41 -48.93 21.63 -13.68
C GLU A 41 -48.36 21.48 -12.26
N GLY A 42 -47.05 21.21 -12.14
CA GLY A 42 -46.35 21.03 -10.87
C GLY A 42 -45.83 22.33 -10.23
N GLY A 43 -46.02 23.49 -10.85
CA GLY A 43 -45.53 24.78 -10.33
C GLY A 43 -44.00 24.93 -10.35
N TYR A 44 -43.30 24.19 -11.20
CA TYR A 44 -41.86 24.31 -11.38
C TYR A 44 -41.52 25.52 -12.26
N GLN A 45 -40.32 26.09 -12.08
CA GLN A 45 -39.88 27.27 -12.81
C GLN A 45 -39.18 26.92 -14.13
N TYR A 46 -38.51 25.77 -14.18
CA TYR A 46 -37.63 25.42 -15.30
C TYR A 46 -37.87 23.99 -15.79
N TYR A 47 -37.73 23.78 -17.09
CA TYR A 47 -37.64 22.46 -17.70
C TYR A 47 -36.22 22.25 -18.24
N TYR A 48 -35.49 21.29 -17.68
CA TYR A 48 -34.13 20.97 -18.09
C TYR A 48 -34.14 19.79 -19.06
N MET A 49 -33.91 20.09 -20.35
CA MET A 49 -33.89 19.10 -21.43
C MET A 49 -32.55 18.34 -21.55
N GLY A 50 -31.65 18.50 -20.57
CA GLY A 50 -30.28 17.99 -20.64
C GLY A 50 -29.36 18.84 -21.53
N PHE A 51 -28.16 18.31 -21.82
CA PHE A 51 -27.16 19.01 -22.63
C PHE A 51 -27.70 19.46 -23.99
N TYR A 52 -27.14 20.56 -24.50
CA TYR A 52 -27.36 21.07 -25.85
C TYR A 52 -26.02 21.17 -26.58
N ILE A 53 -25.90 20.48 -27.70
CA ILE A 53 -24.72 20.52 -28.57
C ILE A 53 -25.20 20.97 -29.94
N HIS A 54 -24.84 22.19 -30.33
CA HIS A 54 -25.40 22.86 -31.50
C HIS A 54 -25.14 22.11 -32.83
N SER A 55 -23.95 21.53 -32.95
CA SER A 55 -23.54 20.72 -34.12
C SER A 55 -24.20 19.34 -34.17
N CYS A 56 -24.80 18.86 -33.07
CA CYS A 56 -25.41 17.53 -33.00
C CYS A 56 -26.84 17.55 -33.56
N ALA A 57 -27.04 16.97 -34.74
CA ALA A 57 -28.35 16.91 -35.40
C ALA A 57 -29.47 16.32 -34.51
N LYS A 58 -29.16 15.29 -33.71
CA LYS A 58 -30.11 14.66 -32.79
C LYS A 58 -30.54 15.55 -31.63
N MET A 59 -29.76 16.58 -31.30
CA MET A 59 -30.01 17.49 -30.17
C MET A 59 -30.53 18.86 -30.63
N ARG A 60 -30.41 19.20 -31.92
CA ARG A 60 -30.87 20.50 -32.46
C ARG A 60 -32.33 20.81 -32.16
N TYR A 61 -33.20 19.80 -32.14
CA TYR A 61 -34.63 20.01 -31.88
C TYR A 61 -34.90 20.66 -30.51
N LYS A 62 -34.01 20.46 -29.53
CA LYS A 62 -34.13 21.13 -28.22
C LYS A 62 -34.09 22.65 -28.40
N GLY A 63 -33.35 23.13 -29.40
CA GLY A 63 -33.21 24.52 -29.83
C GLY A 63 -34.49 25.18 -30.38
N GLU A 64 -35.55 24.40 -30.61
CA GLU A 64 -36.80 24.86 -31.23
C GLU A 64 -37.82 25.35 -30.19
N TYR A 65 -37.69 24.94 -28.92
CA TYR A 65 -38.59 25.35 -27.84
C TYR A 65 -38.22 26.74 -27.32
N ARG A 66 -39.22 27.55 -26.98
CA ARG A 66 -39.02 28.93 -26.50
C ARG A 66 -39.91 29.25 -25.28
N PRO A 67 -39.41 30.06 -24.32
CA PRO A 67 -38.05 30.61 -24.23
C PRO A 67 -37.01 29.54 -23.84
N GLN A 68 -35.75 29.72 -24.24
CA GLN A 68 -34.68 28.77 -23.97
C GLN A 68 -33.35 29.45 -23.65
N TYR A 69 -32.63 28.84 -22.70
CA TYR A 69 -31.35 29.31 -22.21
C TYR A 69 -30.32 28.17 -22.26
N VAL A 70 -29.05 28.52 -22.48
CA VAL A 70 -27.90 27.61 -22.43
C VAL A 70 -26.90 28.17 -21.42
N LEU A 71 -26.37 27.29 -20.58
CA LEU A 71 -25.37 27.63 -19.57
C LEU A 71 -24.03 27.91 -20.26
N ASP A 72 -23.42 29.06 -19.96
CA ASP A 72 -22.07 29.39 -20.41
C ASP A 72 -21.05 28.44 -19.73
N PRO A 73 -20.18 27.76 -20.51
CA PRO A 73 -19.26 26.78 -19.96
C PRO A 73 -18.10 27.37 -19.14
N GLU A 74 -17.88 28.69 -19.20
CA GLU A 74 -16.81 29.36 -18.47
C GLU A 74 -17.32 30.21 -17.31
N SER A 75 -18.40 30.99 -17.51
CA SER A 75 -18.96 31.84 -16.45
C SER A 75 -20.04 31.15 -15.61
N PHE A 76 -20.60 30.03 -16.08
CA PHE A 76 -21.77 29.37 -15.48
C PHE A 76 -23.02 30.25 -15.41
N GLU A 77 -23.14 31.23 -16.32
CA GLU A 77 -24.34 32.07 -16.45
C GLU A 77 -25.28 31.54 -17.54
N TRP A 78 -26.59 31.64 -17.32
CA TRP A 78 -27.60 31.21 -18.29
C TRP A 78 -27.87 32.29 -19.33
N ASN A 79 -27.58 31.99 -20.60
CA ASN A 79 -27.71 32.92 -21.72
C ASN A 79 -28.84 32.48 -22.68
N PRO A 80 -29.67 33.41 -23.19
CA PRO A 80 -30.68 33.10 -24.20
C PRO A 80 -30.07 32.41 -25.44
N LEU A 81 -30.69 31.32 -25.91
CA LEU A 81 -30.27 30.65 -27.14
C LEU A 81 -30.87 31.32 -28.40
N ASP A 82 -30.56 32.59 -28.57
CA ASP A 82 -30.96 33.39 -29.72
C ASP A 82 -29.88 34.43 -30.08
N GLY A 83 -30.18 35.28 -31.06
CA GLY A 83 -29.33 36.41 -31.46
C GLY A 83 -27.85 36.06 -31.65
N GLU A 84 -27.01 36.69 -30.83
CA GLU A 84 -25.55 36.59 -30.86
C GLU A 84 -25.07 35.17 -30.56
N LEU A 85 -25.55 34.53 -29.49
CA LEU A 85 -25.10 33.19 -29.08
C LEU A 85 -25.36 32.17 -30.17
N ARG A 86 -26.56 32.20 -30.78
CA ARG A 86 -26.90 31.29 -31.87
C ARG A 86 -26.02 31.52 -33.10
N THR A 87 -25.82 32.77 -33.49
CA THR A 87 -24.97 33.14 -34.64
C THR A 87 -23.52 32.68 -34.43
N LEU A 88 -23.00 32.80 -33.21
CA LEU A 88 -21.68 32.31 -32.86
C LEU A 88 -21.62 30.78 -32.90
N LEU A 89 -22.63 30.08 -32.38
CA LEU A 89 -22.70 28.62 -32.41
C LEU A 89 -22.84 28.04 -33.82
N ASP A 90 -23.46 28.76 -34.76
CA ASP A 90 -23.53 28.38 -36.17
C ASP A 90 -22.13 28.41 -36.84
N LYS A 91 -21.23 29.28 -36.34
CA LYS A 91 -19.87 29.48 -36.88
C LYS A 91 -18.78 28.70 -36.13
N LYS A 92 -18.86 28.64 -34.80
CA LYS A 92 -17.82 28.12 -33.90
C LYS A 92 -18.28 26.84 -33.22
N ARG A 93 -17.35 25.90 -32.99
CA ARG A 93 -17.66 24.63 -32.30
C ARG A 93 -17.80 24.79 -30.78
N TYR A 94 -17.09 25.77 -30.22
CA TYR A 94 -17.10 26.09 -28.80
C TYR A 94 -17.36 27.60 -28.63
N VAL A 95 -18.36 27.95 -27.82
CA VAL A 95 -18.74 29.35 -27.58
C VAL A 95 -18.96 29.57 -26.10
N SER A 96 -18.31 30.60 -25.56
CA SER A 96 -18.59 31.21 -24.25
C SER A 96 -18.75 32.71 -24.48
N LEU A 97 -19.90 33.29 -24.13
CA LEU A 97 -20.14 34.72 -24.30
C LEU A 97 -19.22 35.53 -23.39
N SER A 98 -18.93 35.03 -22.18
CA SER A 98 -17.99 35.70 -21.27
C SER A 98 -16.59 35.79 -21.88
N ARG A 99 -16.15 34.76 -22.59
CA ARG A 99 -14.87 34.77 -23.32
C ARG A 99 -14.89 35.73 -24.51
N GLU A 100 -15.97 35.73 -25.29
CA GLU A 100 -16.10 36.62 -26.45
C GLU A 100 -16.16 38.09 -26.03
N GLN A 101 -16.81 38.41 -24.91
CA GLN A 101 -16.79 39.75 -24.32
C GLN A 101 -15.37 40.16 -23.89
N ARG A 102 -14.65 39.31 -23.13
CA ARG A 102 -13.24 39.57 -22.75
C ARG A 102 -12.35 39.81 -23.96
N ARG A 103 -12.56 39.06 -25.06
CA ARG A 103 -11.81 39.23 -26.31
C ARG A 103 -12.12 40.57 -26.99
N LYS A 104 -13.40 40.95 -27.08
CA LYS A 104 -13.83 42.24 -27.64
C LYS A 104 -13.26 43.42 -26.84
N GLU A 105 -13.25 43.32 -25.52
CA GLU A 105 -12.65 44.33 -24.63
C GLU A 105 -11.14 44.45 -24.81
N ALA A 106 -10.43 43.32 -25.00
CA ALA A 106 -8.99 43.30 -25.18
C ALA A 106 -8.52 43.78 -26.56
N HIS A 107 -9.29 43.55 -27.64
CA HIS A 107 -8.84 43.79 -29.02
C HIS A 107 -9.52 44.98 -29.73
N GLY A 108 -10.56 45.60 -29.14
CA GLY A 108 -11.31 46.69 -29.76
C GLY A 108 -12.14 46.25 -30.97
N SER A 109 -13.24 46.94 -31.26
CA SER A 109 -14.20 46.57 -32.30
C SER A 109 -13.62 46.69 -33.72
N SER A 110 -12.87 45.68 -34.16
CA SER A 110 -12.42 45.48 -35.54
C SER A 110 -13.37 44.49 -36.24
N GLU A 111 -14.00 44.91 -37.34
CA GLU A 111 -14.98 44.15 -38.13
C GLU A 111 -14.41 42.89 -38.84
N ASN A 112 -13.12 42.57 -38.66
CA ASN A 112 -12.47 41.40 -39.26
C ASN A 112 -12.30 40.19 -38.30
N ALA A 113 -12.85 40.23 -37.08
CA ALA A 113 -12.72 39.12 -36.12
C ALA A 113 -13.59 37.88 -36.44
N ASP A 114 -14.44 37.95 -37.48
CA ASP A 114 -15.46 36.93 -37.78
C ASP A 114 -14.97 35.78 -38.68
N SER A 115 -13.70 35.81 -39.12
CA SER A 115 -13.12 34.80 -40.02
C SER A 115 -11.84 34.12 -39.50
N GLU A 116 -11.48 34.30 -38.23
CA GLU A 116 -10.36 33.56 -37.66
C GLU A 116 -10.82 32.12 -37.36
N GLU A 117 -10.21 31.14 -38.04
CA GLU A 117 -10.20 29.74 -37.58
C GLU A 117 -10.01 29.76 -36.06
N ASP A 118 -10.89 29.05 -35.33
CA ASP A 118 -10.78 28.94 -33.87
C ASP A 118 -9.32 28.64 -33.50
N ASP A 119 -8.61 29.65 -33.00
CA ASP A 119 -7.24 29.46 -32.53
C ASP A 119 -7.30 28.67 -31.22
N TYR A 120 -7.30 27.35 -31.38
CA TYR A 120 -7.16 26.40 -30.28
C TYR A 120 -5.72 26.35 -29.75
N SER A 121 -4.83 27.30 -30.08
CA SER A 121 -3.49 27.41 -29.47
C SER A 121 -3.53 27.46 -27.95
N ASP A 122 -4.64 27.93 -27.37
CA ASP A 122 -4.89 27.89 -25.93
C ASP A 122 -5.17 26.47 -25.37
N PHE A 123 -5.54 25.50 -26.22
CA PHE A 123 -5.85 24.12 -25.84
C PHE A 123 -4.92 23.17 -26.61
N PRO A 124 -3.70 22.93 -26.10
CA PRO A 124 -2.64 22.23 -26.86
C PRO A 124 -2.98 20.77 -27.19
N PHE A 125 -3.99 20.18 -26.53
CA PHE A 125 -4.43 18.80 -26.76
C PHE A 125 -5.92 18.77 -27.13
N PRO A 126 -6.25 18.58 -28.41
CA PRO A 126 -7.64 18.67 -28.89
C PRO A 126 -8.51 17.48 -28.46
N THR A 127 -7.92 16.38 -27.97
CA THR A 127 -8.67 15.21 -27.50
C THR A 127 -8.35 14.84 -26.05
N ALA A 128 -9.34 14.28 -25.34
CA ALA A 128 -9.16 13.78 -23.98
C ALA A 128 -8.10 12.67 -23.90
N THR A 129 -7.94 11.88 -24.96
CA THR A 129 -6.91 10.83 -25.06
C THR A 129 -5.52 11.44 -25.11
N GLU A 130 -5.31 12.45 -25.96
CA GLU A 130 -4.02 13.15 -26.05
C GLU A 130 -3.70 13.90 -24.75
N GLY A 131 -4.70 14.53 -24.12
CA GLY A 131 -4.53 15.13 -22.79
C GLY A 131 -4.17 14.10 -21.72
N GLY A 132 -4.81 12.93 -21.71
CA GLY A 132 -4.50 11.84 -20.79
C GLY A 132 -3.11 11.24 -21.01
N GLU A 133 -2.70 11.08 -22.27
CA GLU A 133 -1.34 10.66 -22.62
C GLU A 133 -0.30 11.70 -22.22
N ALA A 134 -0.60 12.99 -22.42
CA ALA A 134 0.28 14.09 -22.02
C ALA A 134 0.51 14.09 -20.50
N ILE A 135 -0.55 13.92 -19.69
CA ILE A 135 -0.41 13.77 -18.23
C ILE A 135 0.47 12.57 -17.89
N THR A 136 0.24 11.43 -18.53
CA THR A 136 1.02 10.20 -18.30
C THR A 136 2.49 10.39 -18.67
N LYS A 137 2.77 11.23 -19.67
CA LYS A 137 4.11 11.62 -20.12
C LYS A 137 4.71 12.78 -19.30
N GLY A 138 4.00 13.29 -18.29
CA GLY A 138 4.51 14.25 -17.31
C GLY A 138 4.01 15.69 -17.46
N THR A 139 3.07 15.97 -18.37
CA THR A 139 2.43 17.30 -18.48
C THR A 139 1.53 17.57 -17.28
N SER A 140 1.58 18.79 -16.72
CA SER A 140 0.72 19.15 -15.59
C SER A 140 -0.75 19.22 -16.01
N LEU A 141 -1.66 18.89 -15.09
CA LEU A 141 -3.11 19.07 -15.30
C LEU A 141 -3.45 20.56 -15.54
N PHE A 142 -2.71 21.47 -14.92
CA PHE A 142 -2.91 22.93 -15.08
C PHE A 142 -2.47 23.45 -16.45
N ASP A 143 -1.60 22.72 -17.14
CA ASP A 143 -1.13 23.08 -18.49
C ASP A 143 -2.09 22.61 -19.59
N LEU A 144 -3.07 21.75 -19.24
CA LEU A 144 -4.13 21.32 -20.16
C LEU A 144 -5.17 22.41 -20.41
N LYS A 145 -5.18 23.47 -19.60
CA LYS A 145 -6.10 24.63 -19.67
C LYS A 145 -7.55 24.17 -19.91
N ILE A 146 -8.14 23.43 -18.98
CA ILE A 146 -9.52 22.93 -19.11
C ILE A 146 -10.52 24.06 -18.82
N PRO A 147 -11.53 24.33 -19.66
CA PRO A 147 -12.52 25.36 -19.38
C PRO A 147 -13.24 25.16 -18.04
N GLY A 148 -13.42 26.23 -17.27
CA GLY A 148 -14.08 26.20 -15.96
C GLY A 148 -13.20 25.71 -14.80
N VAL A 149 -11.93 25.38 -15.03
CA VAL A 149 -10.96 25.03 -13.99
C VAL A 149 -10.09 26.25 -13.65
N MET A 150 -9.89 26.51 -12.36
CA MET A 150 -8.99 27.57 -11.89
C MET A 150 -7.56 27.31 -12.38
N THR A 151 -6.90 28.36 -12.85
CA THR A 151 -5.48 28.34 -13.21
C THR A 151 -4.60 28.11 -11.98
N ALA A 152 -3.36 27.67 -12.19
CA ALA A 152 -2.41 27.51 -11.09
C ALA A 152 -2.20 28.81 -10.30
N ALA A 153 -2.14 29.96 -10.98
CA ALA A 153 -2.00 31.27 -10.35
C ALA A 153 -3.23 31.65 -9.49
N GLU A 154 -4.45 31.37 -9.98
CA GLU A 154 -5.67 31.59 -9.21
C GLU A 154 -5.74 30.67 -7.98
N ILE A 155 -5.28 29.42 -8.10
CA ILE A 155 -5.20 28.51 -6.94
C ILE A 155 -4.18 29.01 -5.93
N GLU A 156 -3.00 29.43 -6.37
CA GLU A 156 -1.96 29.96 -5.47
C GLU A 156 -2.39 31.25 -4.76
N GLN A 157 -3.18 32.09 -5.43
CA GLN A 157 -3.62 33.38 -4.89
C GLN A 157 -4.88 33.25 -4.01
N ASP A 158 -5.88 32.51 -4.47
CA ASP A 158 -7.22 32.50 -3.88
C ASP A 158 -7.49 31.26 -3.03
N TYR A 159 -6.61 30.25 -3.05
CA TYR A 159 -6.80 29.00 -2.31
C TYR A 159 -5.62 28.68 -1.38
N PRO A 160 -5.78 28.75 -0.04
CA PRO A 160 -4.71 28.46 0.90
C PRO A 160 -4.48 26.94 1.01
N LEU A 161 -3.71 26.40 0.06
CA LEU A 161 -3.39 24.97 -0.02
C LEU A 161 -2.74 24.44 1.27
N ASP A 162 -1.86 25.23 1.88
CA ASP A 162 -1.15 24.88 3.12
C ASP A 162 -2.08 24.70 4.31
N GLN A 163 -3.18 25.46 4.36
CA GLN A 163 -4.17 25.41 5.45
C GLN A 163 -5.27 24.37 5.22
N GLN A 164 -5.16 23.57 4.15
CA GLN A 164 -6.13 22.50 3.89
C GLN A 164 -6.14 21.49 5.05
N ARG A 165 -7.33 21.23 5.59
CA ARG A 165 -7.48 20.30 6.70
C ARG A 165 -7.54 18.85 6.22
N ILE A 166 -6.55 18.06 6.63
CA ILE A 166 -6.42 16.64 6.32
C ILE A 166 -6.68 15.81 7.58
N ALA A 167 -7.61 14.85 7.49
CA ALA A 167 -7.92 13.95 8.58
C ALA A 167 -6.96 12.75 8.62
N ALA A 168 -6.22 12.59 9.72
CA ALA A 168 -5.33 11.46 9.94
C ALA A 168 -5.40 10.96 11.39
N ARG A 169 -5.54 9.64 11.60
CA ARG A 169 -5.59 9.01 12.94
C ARG A 169 -6.61 9.67 13.90
N GLY A 170 -7.77 10.09 13.40
CA GLY A 170 -8.86 10.66 14.19
C GLY A 170 -8.69 12.14 14.59
N ARG A 171 -7.77 12.89 13.96
CA ARG A 171 -7.61 14.34 14.13
C ARG A 171 -7.43 15.04 12.77
N LEU A 172 -7.77 16.32 12.71
CA LEU A 172 -7.56 17.20 11.55
C LEU A 172 -6.20 17.91 11.68
N PHE A 173 -5.45 17.98 10.59
CA PHE A 173 -4.14 18.65 10.46
C PHE A 173 -4.18 19.61 9.30
N GLU A 174 -3.39 20.68 9.32
CA GLU A 174 -3.18 21.49 8.12
C GLU A 174 -2.16 20.79 7.20
N ALA A 175 -2.23 21.03 5.90
CA ALA A 175 -1.39 20.33 4.93
C ALA A 175 0.10 20.67 5.13
N GLU A 176 0.40 21.90 5.55
CA GLU A 176 1.75 22.33 5.93
C GLU A 176 2.38 21.48 7.04
N ASP A 177 1.59 21.03 8.02
CA ASP A 177 2.07 20.19 9.12
C ASP A 177 2.55 18.82 8.64
N LEU A 178 1.94 18.29 7.56
CA LEU A 178 2.28 16.99 6.98
C LEU A 178 3.59 17.01 6.19
N MET A 179 3.88 18.12 5.51
CA MET A 179 5.08 18.30 4.70
C MET A 179 6.34 18.40 5.58
N ALA A 180 6.22 18.94 6.79
CA ALA A 180 7.31 19.03 7.75
C ALA A 180 7.65 17.69 8.46
N TRP A 181 7.26 16.52 7.94
CA TRP A 181 7.60 15.25 8.58
C TRP A 181 9.12 15.00 8.62
N GLU A 182 9.86 15.23 7.53
CA GLU A 182 11.33 15.02 7.48
C GLU A 182 12.06 16.07 8.34
N ASP A 183 11.60 17.33 8.32
CA ASP A 183 12.24 18.48 8.99
C ASP A 183 11.72 18.78 10.41
N GLY A 184 10.62 18.15 10.81
CA GLY A 184 9.97 18.38 12.08
C GLY A 184 10.87 18.06 13.26
N ASN A 185 10.90 18.94 14.26
CA ASN A 185 11.68 18.76 15.48
C ASN A 185 10.85 17.98 16.51
N VAL A 186 11.40 16.88 17.04
CA VAL A 186 10.75 16.06 18.08
C VAL A 186 10.49 16.88 19.37
N LYS A 187 11.16 18.01 19.56
CA LYS A 187 10.95 18.92 20.71
C LYS A 187 9.88 19.97 20.47
N ASP A 188 9.40 20.15 19.23
CA ASP A 188 8.34 21.10 18.91
C ASP A 188 6.97 20.42 19.05
N PRO A 189 6.15 20.81 20.05
CA PRO A 189 4.83 20.21 20.29
C PRO A 189 3.81 20.47 19.17
N LYS A 190 4.07 21.44 18.28
CA LYS A 190 3.24 21.71 17.11
C LYS A 190 3.56 20.75 15.95
N SER A 191 4.78 20.23 15.89
CA SER A 191 5.16 19.30 14.84
C SER A 191 4.53 17.91 15.01
N LEU A 192 4.33 17.20 13.90
CA LEU A 192 3.91 15.79 13.90
C LEU A 192 4.80 14.88 14.75
N LYS A 193 6.10 15.20 14.84
CA LYS A 193 7.12 14.44 15.55
C LYS A 193 7.17 14.74 17.05
N GLY A 194 6.82 15.95 17.47
CA GLY A 194 6.87 16.38 18.87
C GLY A 194 5.54 16.28 19.62
N ARG A 195 4.56 15.57 19.07
CA ARG A 195 3.28 15.31 19.75
C ARG A 195 3.54 14.77 21.17
N PRO A 196 3.04 15.44 22.21
CA PRO A 196 3.31 15.05 23.58
C PRO A 196 2.68 13.69 23.89
N ILE A 197 3.45 12.83 24.55
CA ILE A 197 2.94 11.57 25.11
C ILE A 197 2.01 11.95 26.26
N LYS A 198 0.73 11.64 26.14
CA LYS A 198 -0.28 11.96 27.15
C LYS A 198 0.11 11.32 28.49
N GLY A 199 0.19 12.13 29.54
CA GLY A 199 0.53 11.66 30.90
C GLY A 199 2.02 11.34 31.09
N LEU A 200 2.90 11.77 30.19
CA LEU A 200 4.34 11.65 30.41
C LEU A 200 4.76 12.49 31.63
N PRO A 201 5.46 11.91 32.61
CA PRO A 201 5.90 12.66 33.77
C PRO A 201 7.03 13.64 33.45
N GLU A 202 7.02 14.78 34.12
CA GLU A 202 8.09 15.79 34.00
C GLU A 202 9.42 15.28 34.58
N THR A 203 9.36 14.50 35.65
CA THR A 203 10.53 13.93 36.32
C THR A 203 10.23 12.54 36.85
N ILE A 204 11.23 11.64 36.79
CA ILE A 204 11.20 10.33 37.44
C ILE A 204 12.38 10.22 38.40
N THR A 205 12.22 9.48 39.49
CA THR A 205 13.31 9.15 40.43
C THR A 205 13.66 7.68 40.28
N VAL A 206 14.91 7.34 40.00
CA VAL A 206 15.39 5.94 39.88
C VAL A 206 16.71 5.80 40.64
N ASP A 207 16.92 4.68 41.33
CA ASP A 207 18.18 4.43 42.03
C ASP A 207 19.33 4.24 41.00
N PRO A 208 20.50 4.90 41.17
CA PRO A 208 21.63 4.72 40.26
C PRO A 208 22.11 3.26 40.09
N ASN A 209 21.92 2.43 41.11
CA ASN A 209 22.33 1.02 41.14
C ASN A 209 21.25 0.08 40.59
N GLU A 210 20.02 0.56 40.37
CA GLU A 210 18.97 -0.22 39.73
C GLU A 210 19.24 -0.42 38.23
N SER A 211 18.58 -1.41 37.64
CA SER A 211 18.62 -1.65 36.20
C SER A 211 18.03 -0.47 35.42
N ALA A 212 18.62 -0.17 34.26
CA ALA A 212 18.10 0.81 33.31
C ALA A 212 16.66 0.49 32.84
N ALA A 213 16.20 -0.76 32.94
CA ALA A 213 14.81 -1.12 32.69
C ALA A 213 13.81 -0.41 33.63
N GLN A 214 14.23 -0.02 34.84
CA GLN A 214 13.39 0.72 35.78
C GLN A 214 12.99 2.11 35.25
N ILE A 215 13.83 2.73 34.42
CA ILE A 215 13.49 3.98 33.73
C ILE A 215 12.23 3.78 32.88
N PHE A 216 12.19 2.70 32.11
CA PHE A 216 11.05 2.37 31.24
C PHE A 216 9.81 2.04 32.07
N GLN A 217 9.98 1.30 33.17
CA GLN A 217 8.86 0.91 34.03
C GLN A 217 8.19 2.12 34.68
N LYS A 218 8.96 3.05 35.26
CA LYS A 218 8.38 4.25 35.89
C LYS A 218 7.67 5.15 34.88
N ILE A 219 8.27 5.35 33.70
CA ILE A 219 7.62 6.11 32.63
C ILE A 219 6.32 5.41 32.19
N ALA A 220 6.33 4.09 32.03
CA ALA A 220 5.16 3.31 31.65
C ALA A 220 4.03 3.38 32.68
N ASP A 221 4.36 3.27 33.97
CA ASP A 221 3.38 3.27 35.06
C ASP A 221 2.66 4.62 35.19
N GLU A 222 3.38 5.73 34.97
CA GLU A 222 2.83 7.09 35.02
C GLU A 222 2.07 7.44 33.74
N SER A 223 2.67 7.19 32.56
CA SER A 223 2.06 7.52 31.27
C SER A 223 0.94 6.57 30.82
N LYS A 224 0.84 5.39 31.46
CA LYS A 224 -0.05 4.28 31.06
C LYS A 224 0.27 3.69 29.67
N PHE A 225 1.50 3.87 29.19
CA PHE A 225 1.99 3.21 27.98
C PHE A 225 2.72 1.91 28.33
N SER A 226 2.71 0.93 27.44
CA SER A 226 3.54 -0.27 27.60
C SER A 226 5.02 0.08 27.45
N ILE A 227 5.87 -0.53 28.29
CA ILE A 227 7.35 -0.42 28.19
C ILE A 227 7.89 -0.75 26.80
N HIS A 228 7.20 -1.60 26.03
CA HIS A 228 7.61 -1.98 24.69
C HIS A 228 7.32 -0.90 23.65
N ARG A 229 6.35 -0.02 23.94
CA ARG A 229 5.96 1.11 23.09
C ARG A 229 6.93 2.28 23.22
N LEU A 230 7.74 2.31 24.27
CA LEU A 230 8.59 3.44 24.61
C LEU A 230 10.02 3.21 24.10
N ARG A 231 10.57 4.25 23.48
CA ARG A 231 12.01 4.38 23.22
C ARG A 231 12.53 5.55 24.03
N VAL A 232 13.53 5.28 24.86
CA VAL A 232 14.19 6.31 25.68
C VAL A 232 15.59 6.57 25.14
N THR A 233 15.92 7.84 24.95
CA THR A 233 17.23 8.33 24.53
C THR A 233 17.76 9.34 25.53
N LYS A 234 19.08 9.47 25.66
CA LYS A 234 19.67 10.50 26.52
C LYS A 234 19.52 11.86 25.85
N GLY A 235 19.13 12.88 26.62
CA GLY A 235 18.88 14.22 26.07
C GLY A 235 20.16 14.98 25.67
N ASN A 236 21.34 14.53 26.11
CA ASN A 236 22.61 15.17 25.78
C ASN A 236 23.17 14.76 24.41
N ASP A 237 23.11 13.48 24.06
CA ASP A 237 23.75 12.89 22.88
C ASP A 237 22.78 12.11 21.97
N GLY A 238 21.51 11.96 22.36
CA GLY A 238 20.50 11.20 21.63
C GLY A 238 20.74 9.69 21.61
N SER A 239 21.73 9.18 22.35
CA SER A 239 22.06 7.76 22.37
C SER A 239 20.93 6.94 23.02
N PRO A 240 20.58 5.77 22.48
CA PRO A 240 19.49 4.95 23.00
C PRO A 240 19.88 4.29 24.33
N ILE A 241 18.94 4.31 25.27
CA ILE A 241 19.04 3.54 26.51
C ILE A 241 18.43 2.16 26.26
N ALA A 242 19.16 1.10 26.62
CA ALA A 242 18.66 -0.26 26.47
C ALA A 242 17.62 -0.57 27.56
N ASN A 243 16.46 -1.10 27.15
CA ASN A 243 15.47 -1.65 28.06
C ASN A 243 15.84 -3.10 28.41
N ASN A 244 16.90 -3.29 29.21
CA ASN A 244 17.35 -4.60 29.67
C ASN A 244 17.88 -4.56 31.12
N GLY A 245 17.94 -5.74 31.73
CA GLY A 245 18.45 -5.96 33.09
C GLY A 245 19.97 -5.84 33.23
N ASP A 246 20.70 -5.86 32.10
CA ASP A 246 22.15 -6.05 32.06
C ASP A 246 22.94 -4.80 32.47
N VAL A 247 22.33 -3.62 32.40
CA VAL A 247 23.01 -2.32 32.60
C VAL A 247 22.29 -1.54 33.70
N THR A 248 23.06 -0.99 34.65
CA THR A 248 22.54 -0.10 35.69
C THR A 248 22.34 1.32 35.17
N VAL A 249 21.46 2.10 35.81
CA VAL A 249 21.25 3.52 35.47
C VAL A 249 22.57 4.28 35.46
N HIS A 250 23.44 4.06 36.45
CA HIS A 250 24.74 4.71 36.52
C HIS A 250 25.66 4.38 35.33
N GLN A 251 25.67 3.11 34.88
CA GLN A 251 26.46 2.65 33.72
C GLN A 251 25.97 3.21 32.39
N THR A 252 24.70 3.65 32.30
CA THR A 252 24.23 4.38 31.12
C THR A 252 24.88 5.76 30.97
N GLY A 253 25.49 6.30 32.04
CA GLY A 253 26.04 7.65 32.08
C GLY A 253 25.04 8.71 32.52
N LEU A 254 23.79 8.34 32.82
CA LEU A 254 22.83 9.24 33.46
C LEU A 254 23.25 9.57 34.90
N ARG A 255 23.01 10.81 35.30
CA ARG A 255 23.29 11.36 36.64
C ARG A 255 22.06 12.10 37.16
N ASN A 256 22.15 12.60 38.39
CA ASN A 256 21.08 13.42 38.95
C ASN A 256 20.75 14.59 38.00
N ARG A 257 19.45 14.81 37.76
CA ARG A 257 18.93 15.82 36.82
C ARG A 257 19.39 15.68 35.36
N SER A 258 19.80 14.50 34.93
CA SER A 258 20.01 14.23 33.50
C SER A 258 18.70 14.29 32.72
N ALA A 259 18.73 14.92 31.55
CA ALA A 259 17.60 14.93 30.63
C ALA A 259 17.51 13.61 29.85
N ILE A 260 16.28 13.12 29.65
CA ILE A 260 15.97 11.99 28.77
C ILE A 260 14.85 12.40 27.82
N ASP A 261 14.91 11.90 26.59
CA ASP A 261 13.84 12.05 25.62
C ASP A 261 13.07 10.72 25.50
N VAL A 262 11.74 10.80 25.48
CA VAL A 262 10.86 9.63 25.39
C VAL A 262 10.07 9.71 24.10
N LYS A 263 10.15 8.65 23.29
CA LYS A 263 9.42 8.51 22.04
C LYS A 263 8.46 7.33 22.09
N ASP A 264 7.23 7.58 21.67
CA ASP A 264 6.23 6.55 21.42
C ASP A 264 6.43 5.92 20.02
N LEU A 265 6.66 4.60 19.99
CA LEU A 265 6.86 3.81 18.77
C LEU A 265 5.54 3.36 18.11
N GLY A 266 4.39 3.64 18.73
CA GLY A 266 3.08 3.12 18.29
C GLY A 266 2.88 1.64 18.64
N PRO A 267 1.73 1.03 18.28
CA PRO A 267 1.40 -0.35 18.62
C PRO A 267 2.53 -1.34 18.27
N GLN A 268 2.90 -2.15 19.25
CA GLN A 268 3.98 -3.13 19.14
C GLN A 268 3.44 -4.55 19.28
N ILE A 269 4.09 -5.49 18.60
CA ILE A 269 3.78 -6.92 18.70
C ILE A 269 5.07 -7.70 18.97
N SER A 270 4.98 -8.78 19.75
CA SER A 270 6.15 -9.61 20.07
C SER A 270 6.69 -10.32 18.83
N TRP A 271 8.02 -10.41 18.71
CA TRP A 271 8.64 -11.16 17.60
C TRP A 271 8.18 -12.62 17.57
N ARG A 272 8.00 -13.25 18.73
CA ARG A 272 7.48 -14.62 18.82
C ARG A 272 6.10 -14.72 18.15
N THR A 273 5.19 -13.81 18.47
CA THR A 273 3.85 -13.78 17.87
C THR A 273 3.92 -13.57 16.36
N VAL A 274 4.83 -12.71 15.89
CA VAL A 274 5.00 -12.48 14.46
C VAL A 274 5.43 -13.75 13.74
N PHE A 275 6.45 -14.45 14.24
CA PHE A 275 6.89 -15.71 13.64
C PHE A 275 5.82 -16.80 13.66
N ILE A 276 5.03 -16.90 14.74
CA ILE A 276 3.88 -17.82 14.80
C ILE A 276 2.87 -17.46 13.70
N VAL A 277 2.50 -16.18 13.56
CA VAL A 277 1.53 -15.80 12.52
C VAL A 277 2.10 -16.01 11.11
N GLU A 278 3.38 -15.75 10.89
CA GLU A 278 4.07 -15.99 9.62
C GLU A 278 4.00 -17.48 9.20
N TYR A 279 4.26 -18.41 10.12
CA TYR A 279 4.34 -19.86 9.84
C TYR A 279 2.99 -20.58 9.92
N LEU A 280 2.04 -20.06 10.70
CA LEU A 280 0.69 -20.59 10.78
C LEU A 280 -0.04 -20.53 9.43
N GLY A 281 0.24 -19.51 8.61
CA GLY A 281 -0.38 -19.36 7.28
C GLY A 281 -0.18 -20.59 6.40
N PRO A 282 1.06 -20.90 5.98
CA PRO A 282 1.33 -22.11 5.21
C PRO A 282 0.82 -23.39 5.90
N LEU A 283 0.96 -23.50 7.23
CA LEU A 283 0.50 -24.66 7.99
C LEU A 283 -1.01 -24.91 7.84
N LEU A 284 -1.82 -23.85 7.71
CA LEU A 284 -3.25 -23.94 7.47
C LEU A 284 -3.60 -24.05 5.99
N ILE A 285 -2.92 -23.28 5.13
CA ILE A 285 -3.23 -23.19 3.70
C ILE A 285 -2.98 -24.53 3.00
N HIS A 286 -1.88 -25.23 3.32
CA HIS A 286 -1.55 -26.49 2.65
C HIS A 286 -2.65 -27.55 2.82
N PRO A 287 -3.12 -27.88 4.05
CA PRO A 287 -4.25 -28.79 4.24
C PRO A 287 -5.55 -28.27 3.63
N LEU A 288 -5.84 -26.97 3.75
CA LEU A 288 -7.07 -26.39 3.21
C LEU A 288 -7.16 -26.56 1.70
N VAL A 289 -6.08 -26.29 0.96
CA VAL A 289 -6.07 -26.45 -0.50
C VAL A 289 -6.03 -27.94 -0.86
N TYR A 290 -5.28 -28.76 -0.13
CA TYR A 290 -5.17 -30.21 -0.38
C TYR A 290 -6.51 -30.93 -0.23
N TYR A 291 -7.25 -30.71 0.87
CA TYR A 291 -8.57 -31.30 1.08
C TYR A 291 -9.66 -30.55 0.31
N GLY A 292 -9.47 -29.27 0.03
CA GLY A 292 -10.36 -28.43 -0.77
C GLY A 292 -10.27 -28.67 -2.28
N ARG A 293 -9.45 -29.62 -2.76
CA ARG A 293 -9.27 -29.92 -4.19
C ARG A 293 -10.57 -30.06 -4.99
N PRO A 294 -11.65 -30.73 -4.50
CA PRO A 294 -12.91 -30.80 -5.24
C PRO A 294 -13.56 -29.44 -5.46
N LEU A 295 -13.46 -28.54 -4.48
CA LEU A 295 -14.05 -27.19 -4.55
C LEU A 295 -13.19 -26.23 -5.39
N ILE A 296 -11.86 -26.34 -5.28
CA ILE A 296 -10.91 -25.41 -5.92
C ILE A 296 -10.67 -25.77 -7.40
N TYR A 297 -10.56 -27.06 -7.72
CA TYR A 297 -10.18 -27.53 -9.05
C TYR A 297 -11.27 -28.34 -9.76
N GLY A 298 -12.42 -28.60 -9.11
CA GLY A 298 -13.43 -29.53 -9.65
C GLY A 298 -12.93 -30.98 -9.72
N ALA A 299 -11.86 -31.32 -8.98
CA ALA A 299 -11.23 -32.63 -9.04
C ALA A 299 -11.95 -33.62 -8.12
N SER A 300 -12.50 -34.69 -8.69
CA SER A 300 -13.11 -35.79 -7.92
C SER A 300 -12.11 -36.89 -7.56
N GLU A 301 -10.99 -36.95 -8.28
CA GLU A 301 -9.94 -37.95 -8.08
C GLU A 301 -9.15 -37.72 -6.78
N PRO A 302 -8.72 -38.79 -6.09
CA PRO A 302 -7.89 -38.66 -4.91
C PRO A 302 -6.54 -37.98 -5.24
N PRO A 303 -5.90 -37.31 -4.26
CA PRO A 303 -4.57 -36.75 -4.46
C PRO A 303 -3.54 -37.83 -4.78
N SER A 304 -2.54 -37.51 -5.61
CA SER A 304 -1.45 -38.44 -5.90
C SER A 304 -0.55 -38.66 -4.67
N GLU A 305 0.28 -39.72 -4.73
CA GLU A 305 1.27 -40.00 -3.69
C GLU A 305 2.25 -38.84 -3.50
N LEU A 306 2.74 -38.24 -4.59
CA LEU A 306 3.64 -37.09 -4.54
C LEU A 306 2.94 -35.82 -4.02
N GLN A 307 1.66 -35.62 -4.32
CA GLN A 307 0.88 -34.50 -3.75
C GLN A 307 0.74 -34.65 -2.24
N THR A 308 0.43 -35.86 -1.79
CA THR A 308 0.36 -36.22 -0.36
C THR A 308 1.70 -36.00 0.32
N LEU A 309 2.78 -36.52 -0.28
CA LEU A 309 4.14 -36.37 0.25
C LEU A 309 4.56 -34.90 0.33
N THR A 310 4.27 -34.10 -0.70
CA THR A 310 4.54 -32.66 -0.70
C THR A 310 3.83 -31.96 0.45
N MET A 311 2.55 -32.29 0.70
CA MET A 311 1.81 -31.76 1.83
C MET A 311 2.46 -32.14 3.17
N ILE A 312 2.87 -33.40 3.33
CA ILE A 312 3.53 -33.87 4.55
C ILE A 312 4.84 -33.11 4.78
N LEU A 313 5.68 -32.96 3.76
CA LEU A 313 6.96 -32.26 3.88
C LEU A 313 6.76 -30.77 4.25
N CYS A 314 5.81 -30.08 3.62
CA CYS A 314 5.47 -28.70 3.98
C CYS A 314 4.95 -28.59 5.42
N ILE A 315 4.08 -29.50 5.86
CA ILE A 315 3.59 -29.51 7.24
C ILE A 315 4.71 -29.78 8.23
N ILE A 316 5.58 -30.76 7.98
CA ILE A 316 6.73 -31.05 8.84
C ILE A 316 7.63 -29.82 8.96
N HIS A 317 7.94 -29.18 7.82
CA HIS A 317 8.74 -27.96 7.79
C HIS A 317 8.12 -26.88 8.70
N PHE A 318 6.87 -26.48 8.44
CA PHE A 318 6.24 -25.38 9.17
C PHE A 318 5.94 -25.72 10.63
N ALA A 319 5.53 -26.95 10.94
CA ALA A 319 5.34 -27.40 12.33
C ALA A 319 6.66 -27.35 13.12
N LYS A 320 7.77 -27.73 12.49
CA LYS A 320 9.10 -27.59 13.09
C LYS A 320 9.49 -26.12 13.27
N ARG A 321 9.18 -25.24 12.31
CA ARG A 321 9.41 -23.78 12.46
C ARG A 321 8.59 -23.17 13.61
N GLU A 322 7.35 -23.61 13.81
CA GLU A 322 6.52 -23.23 14.96
C GLU A 322 7.14 -23.72 16.28
N PHE A 323 7.52 -24.99 16.33
CA PHE A 323 8.20 -25.57 17.49
C PHE A 323 9.47 -24.79 17.84
N GLU A 324 10.31 -24.50 16.85
CA GLU A 324 11.53 -23.70 17.05
C GLU A 324 11.21 -22.30 17.58
N THR A 325 10.18 -21.65 17.05
CA THR A 325 9.77 -20.30 17.45
C THR A 325 9.33 -20.25 18.92
N ILE A 326 8.60 -21.26 19.37
CA ILE A 326 8.06 -21.34 20.73
C ILE A 326 9.16 -21.74 21.73
N PHE A 327 9.94 -22.78 21.42
CA PHE A 327 10.81 -23.46 22.40
C PHE A 327 12.31 -23.21 22.23
N ILE A 328 12.77 -22.80 21.04
CA ILE A 328 14.20 -22.69 20.71
C ILE A 328 14.63 -21.24 20.56
N HIS A 329 13.91 -20.42 19.78
CA HIS A 329 14.34 -19.07 19.46
C HIS A 329 14.39 -18.16 20.70
N ARG A 330 15.47 -17.39 20.78
CA ARG A 330 15.61 -16.24 21.68
C ARG A 330 15.70 -15.02 20.79
N PHE A 331 14.84 -14.02 21.00
CA PHE A 331 14.82 -12.78 20.21
C PHE A 331 15.66 -11.70 20.89
N SER A 332 16.37 -10.88 20.10
CA SER A 332 17.23 -9.81 20.64
C SER A 332 16.47 -8.50 20.90
N ALA A 333 15.32 -8.34 20.25
CA ALA A 333 14.34 -7.31 20.54
C ALA A 333 13.07 -8.02 21.01
N ALA A 334 12.36 -7.44 21.97
CA ALA A 334 11.11 -8.02 22.46
C ALA A 334 10.00 -7.90 21.40
N THR A 335 9.94 -6.76 20.70
CA THR A 335 8.83 -6.41 19.81
C THR A 335 9.27 -5.75 18.51
N MET A 336 8.30 -5.59 17.61
CA MET A 336 8.37 -4.79 16.39
C MET A 336 7.05 -4.04 16.16
N PRO A 337 7.00 -3.01 15.29
CA PRO A 337 5.76 -2.32 14.94
C PRO A 337 4.70 -3.27 14.40
N ALA A 338 3.48 -3.20 14.94
CA ALA A 338 2.40 -4.15 14.63
C ALA A 338 1.99 -4.14 13.15
N THR A 339 2.05 -3.00 12.47
CA THR A 339 1.70 -2.87 11.04
C THR A 339 2.56 -3.75 10.12
N ASN A 340 3.79 -4.06 10.55
CA ASN A 340 4.70 -4.88 9.76
C ASN A 340 4.28 -6.35 9.70
N ILE A 341 3.36 -6.82 10.58
CA ILE A 341 2.88 -8.20 10.56
C ILE A 341 2.27 -8.58 9.21
N VAL A 342 1.57 -7.66 8.55
CA VAL A 342 0.92 -7.89 7.25
C VAL A 342 1.97 -8.12 6.17
N LYS A 343 2.99 -7.25 6.12
CA LYS A 343 4.08 -7.36 5.14
C LYS A 343 4.89 -8.64 5.34
N ASN A 344 5.21 -8.94 6.59
CA ASN A 344 5.97 -10.12 6.98
C ASN A 344 5.21 -11.42 6.66
N SER A 345 3.95 -11.50 7.08
CA SER A 345 3.10 -12.68 6.87
C SER A 345 2.74 -12.84 5.40
N GLY A 346 2.47 -11.75 4.68
CA GLY A 346 2.11 -11.78 3.26
C GLY A 346 3.13 -12.51 2.40
N HIS A 347 4.44 -12.35 2.68
CA HIS A 347 5.47 -13.10 1.97
C HIS A 347 5.32 -14.62 2.11
N TYR A 348 5.15 -15.11 3.35
CA TYR A 348 5.01 -16.54 3.64
C TYR A 348 3.66 -17.09 3.16
N TRP A 349 2.58 -16.38 3.46
CA TRP A 349 1.22 -16.81 3.14
C TRP A 349 0.97 -16.85 1.64
N LEU A 350 1.47 -15.86 0.89
CA LEU A 350 1.27 -15.81 -0.56
C LEU A 350 2.23 -16.76 -1.29
N LEU A 351 3.54 -16.69 -1.02
CA LEU A 351 4.51 -17.44 -1.82
C LEU A 351 4.64 -18.90 -1.37
N SER A 352 4.71 -19.16 -0.07
CA SER A 352 4.84 -20.52 0.45
C SER A 352 3.50 -21.18 0.71
N GLY A 353 2.50 -20.45 1.22
CA GLY A 353 1.15 -20.95 1.41
C GLY A 353 0.42 -21.11 0.07
N LEU A 354 -0.17 -20.03 -0.44
CA LEU A 354 -1.09 -20.07 -1.58
C LEU A 354 -0.41 -20.54 -2.87
N ASN A 355 0.72 -19.95 -3.24
CA ASN A 355 1.39 -20.29 -4.50
C ASN A 355 1.83 -21.76 -4.52
N LEU A 356 2.56 -22.26 -3.51
CA LEU A 356 2.97 -23.67 -3.52
C LEU A 356 1.77 -24.61 -3.45
N ALA A 357 0.82 -24.35 -2.56
CA ALA A 357 -0.34 -25.23 -2.39
C ALA A 357 -1.21 -25.26 -3.66
N TYR A 358 -1.51 -24.10 -4.23
CA TYR A 358 -2.36 -23.98 -5.42
C TYR A 358 -1.78 -24.73 -6.62
N TRP A 359 -0.49 -24.58 -6.89
CA TRP A 359 0.13 -25.22 -8.05
C TRP A 359 0.49 -26.67 -7.82
N SER A 360 0.86 -27.06 -6.60
CA SER A 360 1.28 -28.45 -6.34
C SER A 360 0.10 -29.40 -6.27
N TYR A 361 -1.06 -28.95 -5.75
CA TYR A 361 -2.22 -29.83 -5.53
C TYR A 361 -3.24 -29.85 -6.67
N ALA A 362 -3.04 -29.02 -7.70
CA ALA A 362 -3.85 -29.06 -8.91
C ALA A 362 -3.74 -30.44 -9.60
N PRO A 363 -4.83 -30.98 -10.18
CA PRO A 363 -4.82 -32.30 -10.82
C PRO A 363 -3.96 -32.36 -12.09
N TRP A 364 -3.69 -31.22 -12.73
CA TRP A 364 -2.81 -31.08 -13.90
C TRP A 364 -1.36 -30.74 -13.53
N SER A 365 -1.01 -30.71 -12.24
CA SER A 365 0.34 -30.35 -11.83
C SER A 365 1.33 -31.47 -12.18
N PRO A 366 2.61 -31.16 -12.41
CA PRO A 366 3.66 -32.18 -12.51
C PRO A 366 3.69 -33.11 -11.28
N THR A 367 3.30 -32.59 -10.12
CA THR A 367 3.19 -33.33 -8.86
C THR A 367 2.09 -34.40 -8.90
N ALA A 368 1.06 -34.25 -9.74
CA ALA A 368 0.03 -35.28 -9.92
C ALA A 368 0.54 -36.48 -10.74
N GLY A 369 1.69 -36.35 -11.42
CA GLY A 369 2.29 -37.38 -12.25
C GLY A 369 2.87 -38.57 -11.48
N ALA A 370 3.43 -39.52 -12.23
CA ALA A 370 4.06 -40.71 -11.67
C ALA A 370 5.34 -40.39 -10.90
N SER A 371 5.53 -41.09 -9.77
CA SER A 371 6.74 -40.96 -8.96
C SER A 371 7.96 -41.51 -9.69
N ASN A 372 9.08 -40.76 -9.63
CA ASN A 372 10.41 -41.30 -9.88
C ASN A 372 11.02 -41.68 -8.52
N PRO A 373 11.16 -42.98 -8.18
CA PRO A 373 11.58 -43.39 -6.86
C PRO A 373 12.96 -42.85 -6.46
N LEU A 374 13.92 -42.82 -7.39
CA LEU A 374 15.27 -42.35 -7.11
C LEU A 374 15.27 -40.87 -6.69
N LEU A 375 14.58 -40.03 -7.45
CA LEU A 375 14.48 -38.60 -7.16
C LEU A 375 13.65 -38.33 -5.90
N THR A 376 12.60 -39.12 -5.67
CA THR A 376 11.75 -39.00 -4.49
C THR A 376 12.52 -39.32 -3.22
N TYR A 377 13.25 -40.44 -3.19
CA TYR A 377 14.07 -40.81 -2.03
C TYR A 377 15.23 -39.84 -1.80
N LEU A 378 15.87 -39.37 -2.88
CA LEU A 378 16.91 -38.35 -2.79
C LEU A 378 16.34 -37.04 -2.21
N GLY A 379 15.16 -36.62 -2.66
CA GLY A 379 14.46 -35.44 -2.19
C GLY A 379 14.09 -35.52 -0.71
N ILE A 380 13.53 -36.66 -0.27
CA ILE A 380 13.22 -36.91 1.16
C ILE A 380 14.49 -36.91 2.01
N ALA A 381 15.54 -37.60 1.58
CA ALA A 381 16.80 -37.67 2.32
C ALA A 381 17.45 -36.28 2.44
N LEU A 382 17.48 -35.52 1.35
CA LEU A 382 17.98 -34.16 1.32
C LEU A 382 17.17 -33.26 2.26
N PHE A 383 15.84 -33.34 2.21
CA PHE A 383 14.94 -32.60 3.09
C PHE A 383 15.21 -32.92 4.57
N ALA A 384 15.30 -34.20 4.94
CA ALA A 384 15.52 -34.61 6.32
C ALA A 384 16.86 -34.11 6.87
N VAL A 385 17.95 -34.29 6.11
CA VAL A 385 19.29 -33.80 6.50
C VAL A 385 19.29 -32.27 6.62
N ALA A 386 18.63 -31.59 5.69
CA ALA A 386 18.51 -30.14 5.70
C ALA A 386 17.72 -29.62 6.90
N GLU A 387 16.57 -30.21 7.23
CA GLU A 387 15.76 -29.82 8.39
C GLU A 387 16.53 -29.96 9.71
N LEU A 388 17.25 -31.08 9.86
CA LEU A 388 18.09 -31.35 11.03
C LEU A 388 19.28 -30.38 11.10
N GLY A 389 19.93 -30.08 9.96
CA GLY A 389 21.02 -29.10 9.90
C GLY A 389 20.54 -27.68 10.24
N ASN A 390 19.36 -27.30 9.77
CA ASN A 390 18.71 -26.03 10.09
C ASN A 390 18.39 -25.96 11.60
N LEU A 391 17.82 -27.02 12.18
CA LEU A 391 17.52 -27.12 13.62
C LEU A 391 18.80 -27.02 14.48
N TYR A 392 19.83 -27.79 14.14
CA TYR A 392 21.15 -27.71 14.78
C TYR A 392 21.66 -26.27 14.79
N THR A 393 21.54 -25.58 13.66
CA THR A 393 21.99 -24.19 13.53
C THR A 393 21.21 -23.26 14.48
N HIS A 394 19.88 -23.43 14.60
CA HIS A 394 19.08 -22.65 15.53
C HIS A 394 19.43 -22.91 17.00
N ILE A 395 19.73 -24.16 17.37
CA ILE A 395 20.20 -24.51 18.72
C ILE A 395 21.55 -23.86 19.02
N VAL A 396 22.50 -23.91 18.08
CA VAL A 396 23.80 -23.21 18.22
C VAL A 396 23.59 -21.71 18.42
N LEU A 397 22.74 -21.08 17.60
CA LEU A 397 22.44 -19.64 17.70
C LEU A 397 21.71 -19.28 19.00
N LYS A 398 20.84 -20.15 19.52
CA LYS A 398 20.21 -20.00 20.84
C LYS A 398 21.26 -20.00 21.95
N ASN A 399 22.18 -20.96 21.91
CA ASN A 399 23.19 -21.17 22.95
C ASN A 399 24.26 -20.07 23.00
N LEU A 400 24.39 -19.25 21.95
CA LEU A 400 25.22 -18.04 22.00
C LEU A 400 24.69 -16.99 22.97
N ARG A 401 23.42 -17.06 23.39
CA ARG A 401 22.83 -16.11 24.33
C ARG A 401 22.59 -16.80 25.65
N ARG A 402 23.23 -16.32 26.73
CA ARG A 402 22.88 -16.76 28.09
C ARG A 402 21.41 -16.41 28.37
N PRO A 403 20.64 -17.24 29.12
CA PRO A 403 19.29 -16.86 29.51
C PRO A 403 19.34 -15.49 30.22
N GLY A 404 18.60 -14.50 29.69
CA GLY A 404 18.55 -13.15 30.27
C GLY A 404 19.55 -12.13 29.73
N SER A 405 20.63 -12.54 29.03
CA SER A 405 21.61 -11.58 28.47
C SER A 405 21.43 -11.29 26.98
N THR A 406 21.84 -10.08 26.58
CA THR A 406 21.86 -9.63 25.19
C THR A 406 23.21 -9.81 24.48
N GLU A 407 24.18 -10.47 25.12
CA GLU A 407 25.54 -10.64 24.59
C GLU A 407 25.54 -11.39 23.26
N ARG A 408 26.32 -10.87 22.30
CA ARG A 408 26.48 -11.46 20.97
C ARG A 408 27.80 -12.22 20.91
N GLY A 409 27.73 -13.49 20.50
CA GLY A 409 28.90 -14.32 20.22
C GLY A 409 29.05 -14.65 18.73
N ILE A 410 30.22 -15.16 18.35
CA ILE A 410 30.48 -15.69 17.01
C ILE A 410 30.08 -17.18 16.98
N PRO A 411 29.11 -17.59 16.16
CA PRO A 411 28.71 -19.00 16.06
C PRO A 411 29.83 -19.85 15.46
N LYS A 412 30.01 -21.04 16.04
CA LYS A 412 30.91 -22.09 15.56
C LYS A 412 30.15 -23.41 15.51
N GLY A 413 30.54 -24.31 14.62
CA GLY A 413 29.91 -25.62 14.45
C GLY A 413 29.74 -25.99 12.98
N ILE A 414 28.94 -27.02 12.73
CA ILE A 414 28.65 -27.54 11.39
C ILE A 414 28.06 -26.42 10.51
N GLY A 415 28.56 -26.29 9.29
CA GLY A 415 28.17 -25.25 8.32
C GLY A 415 28.75 -23.86 8.60
N PHE A 416 28.97 -23.48 9.87
CA PHE A 416 29.55 -22.17 10.22
C PHE A 416 31.01 -22.01 9.79
N ASN A 417 31.72 -23.08 9.43
CA ASN A 417 33.06 -22.95 8.83
C ASN A 417 32.98 -22.62 7.33
N LEU A 418 31.85 -22.92 6.68
CA LEU A 418 31.66 -22.74 5.24
C LEU A 418 31.04 -21.37 4.92
N VAL A 419 29.96 -21.03 5.64
CA VAL A 419 29.12 -19.86 5.34
C VAL A 419 28.77 -19.07 6.60
N THR A 420 28.34 -17.83 6.43
CA THR A 420 27.93 -16.96 7.55
C THR A 420 26.59 -17.40 8.16
N CYS A 421 25.64 -17.80 7.33
CA CYS A 421 24.28 -18.17 7.73
C CYS A 421 23.92 -19.60 7.30
N PRO A 422 24.40 -20.65 8.00
CA PRO A 422 24.12 -22.04 7.65
C PRO A 422 22.64 -22.39 7.75
N ASN A 423 21.88 -21.71 8.61
CA ASN A 423 20.44 -21.92 8.74
C ASN A 423 19.73 -21.67 7.42
N TYR A 424 20.08 -20.60 6.70
CA TYR A 424 19.52 -20.30 5.39
C TYR A 424 20.04 -21.23 4.29
N MET A 425 21.27 -21.73 4.41
CA MET A 425 21.83 -22.75 3.51
C MET A 425 21.02 -24.04 3.59
N PHE A 426 20.82 -24.55 4.82
CA PHE A 426 20.04 -25.75 5.07
C PHE A 426 18.56 -25.53 4.71
N GLU A 427 17.99 -24.37 5.00
CA GLU A 427 16.65 -23.99 4.52
C GLU A 427 16.52 -24.16 3.01
N THR A 428 17.49 -23.62 2.25
CA THR A 428 17.50 -23.72 0.79
C THR A 428 17.58 -25.18 0.33
N LEU A 429 18.41 -26.00 0.97
CA LEU A 429 18.54 -27.43 0.66
C LEU A 429 17.24 -28.20 0.95
N ALA A 430 16.52 -27.85 2.01
CA ALA A 430 15.23 -28.47 2.33
C ALA A 430 14.23 -28.23 1.19
N TRP A 431 14.12 -26.99 0.72
CA TRP A 431 13.22 -26.66 -0.38
C TRP A 431 13.66 -27.25 -1.73
N VAL A 432 14.97 -27.40 -1.98
CA VAL A 432 15.45 -28.19 -3.12
C VAL A 432 15.00 -29.65 -3.01
N GLY A 433 15.02 -30.23 -1.81
CA GLY A 433 14.46 -31.57 -1.54
C GLY A 433 12.97 -31.65 -1.90
N VAL A 434 12.17 -30.66 -1.52
CA VAL A 434 10.74 -30.57 -1.92
C VAL A 434 10.57 -30.45 -3.44
N ALA A 435 11.41 -29.65 -4.11
CA ALA A 435 11.36 -29.49 -5.56
C ALA A 435 11.68 -30.79 -6.31
N LEU A 436 12.60 -31.62 -5.78
CA LEU A 436 12.91 -32.95 -6.34
C LEU A 436 11.75 -33.93 -6.21
N VAL A 437 10.92 -33.78 -5.17
CA VAL A 437 9.71 -34.59 -4.96
C VAL A 437 8.58 -34.12 -5.87
N ASN A 438 8.29 -32.82 -5.88
CA ASN A 438 7.05 -32.33 -6.48
C ASN A 438 7.18 -31.85 -7.93
N TRP A 439 8.40 -31.61 -8.41
CA TRP A 439 8.68 -31.14 -9.77
C TRP A 439 7.87 -29.90 -10.19
N SER A 440 7.47 -29.08 -9.22
CA SER A 440 6.64 -27.91 -9.46
C SER A 440 7.49 -26.67 -9.73
N LEU A 441 7.22 -25.99 -10.85
CA LEU A 441 7.84 -24.71 -11.19
C LEU A 441 7.56 -23.65 -10.12
N SER A 442 6.41 -23.74 -9.45
CA SER A 442 6.05 -22.88 -8.33
C SER A 442 7.03 -23.01 -7.15
N THR A 443 7.50 -24.24 -6.86
CA THR A 443 8.52 -24.50 -5.85
C THR A 443 9.86 -23.89 -6.24
N VAL A 444 10.25 -24.02 -7.51
CA VAL A 444 11.51 -23.43 -8.01
C VAL A 444 11.46 -21.91 -7.94
N ALA A 445 10.34 -21.30 -8.36
CA ALA A 445 10.13 -19.86 -8.25
C ALA A 445 10.21 -19.37 -6.79
N PHE A 446 9.56 -20.09 -5.87
CA PHE A 446 9.65 -19.82 -4.44
C PHE A 446 11.09 -19.88 -3.94
N ILE A 447 11.85 -20.92 -4.29
CA ILE A 447 13.28 -21.07 -3.91
C ILE A 447 14.07 -19.87 -4.40
N VAL A 448 13.93 -19.46 -5.67
CA VAL A 448 14.68 -18.32 -6.22
C VAL A 448 14.40 -17.03 -5.44
N ILE A 449 13.12 -16.74 -5.18
CA ILE A 449 12.73 -15.53 -4.45
C ILE A 449 13.22 -15.58 -2.99
N ALA A 450 13.03 -16.72 -2.31
CA ALA A 450 13.47 -16.92 -0.93
C ALA A 450 15.00 -16.82 -0.79
N VAL A 451 15.74 -17.44 -1.70
CA VAL A 451 17.21 -17.39 -1.75
C VAL A 451 17.72 -15.97 -1.97
N ALA A 452 17.12 -15.21 -2.89
CA ALA A 452 17.51 -13.82 -3.12
C ALA A 452 17.37 -12.96 -1.85
N GLN A 453 16.23 -13.10 -1.15
CA GLN A 453 15.97 -12.39 0.09
C GLN A 453 16.93 -12.81 1.23
N MET A 454 17.10 -14.13 1.43
CA MET A 454 17.99 -14.66 2.46
C MET A 454 19.46 -14.29 2.19
N GLN A 455 19.89 -14.24 0.92
CA GLN A 455 21.23 -13.81 0.54
C GLN A 455 21.46 -12.34 0.89
N ALA A 456 20.48 -11.46 0.66
CA ALA A 456 20.57 -10.06 1.07
C ALA A 456 20.71 -9.93 2.60
N TRP A 457 19.97 -10.71 3.37
CA TRP A 457 20.10 -10.76 4.83
C TRP A 457 21.43 -11.34 5.30
N ALA A 458 21.93 -12.39 4.65
CA ALA A 458 23.21 -13.00 4.95
C ALA A 458 24.36 -12.01 4.76
N LYS A 459 24.34 -11.24 3.66
CA LYS A 459 25.33 -10.17 3.39
C LYS A 459 25.29 -9.09 4.47
N LYS A 460 24.11 -8.66 4.90
CA LYS A 460 23.96 -7.68 6.01
C LYS A 460 24.52 -8.25 7.32
N LYS A 461 24.27 -9.53 7.61
CA LYS A 461 24.76 -10.20 8.83
C LYS A 461 26.28 -10.35 8.82
N GLU A 462 26.87 -10.70 7.67
CA GLU A 462 28.33 -10.78 7.49
C GLU A 462 29.00 -9.43 7.73
N ARG A 463 28.48 -8.36 7.13
CA ARG A 463 28.99 -6.99 7.36
C ARG A 463 28.93 -6.60 8.84
N ARG A 464 27.84 -6.97 9.52
CA ARG A 464 27.67 -6.70 10.95
C ARG A 464 28.68 -7.46 11.81
N TYR A 465 28.91 -8.76 11.57
CA TYR A 465 29.91 -9.52 12.33
C TYR A 465 31.31 -8.96 12.19
N ARG A 466 31.69 -8.51 10.99
CA ARG A 466 32.98 -7.83 10.77
C ARG A 466 33.11 -6.52 11.55
N LYS A 467 32.02 -5.76 11.69
CA LYS A 467 32.01 -4.50 12.43
C LYS A 467 32.01 -4.72 13.94
N GLU A 468 31.28 -5.74 14.41
CA GLU A 468 31.16 -6.05 15.84
C GLU A 468 32.38 -6.78 16.41
N PHE A 469 33.09 -7.57 15.58
CA PHE A 469 34.20 -8.41 16.01
C PHE A 469 35.42 -8.30 15.08
N PRO A 470 36.03 -7.11 14.94
CA PRO A 470 37.11 -6.88 13.98
C PRO A 470 38.29 -7.85 14.16
N ASP A 471 38.70 -8.12 15.40
CA ASP A 471 39.90 -8.93 15.69
C ASP A 471 39.60 -10.44 15.82
N LYS A 472 38.32 -10.81 16.00
CA LYS A 472 37.91 -12.19 16.30
C LYS A 472 37.19 -12.88 15.14
N TYR A 473 36.56 -12.13 14.24
CA TYR A 473 35.78 -12.68 13.15
C TYR A 473 36.54 -12.68 11.82
N LYS A 474 36.85 -13.87 11.32
CA LYS A 474 37.45 -14.02 9.99
C LYS A 474 36.38 -13.87 8.91
N ARG A 475 36.61 -12.96 7.95
CA ARG A 475 35.74 -12.76 6.80
C ARG A 475 35.52 -14.07 6.07
N LYS A 476 34.25 -14.37 5.77
CA LYS A 476 33.88 -15.53 4.95
C LYS A 476 33.67 -15.12 3.51
N ARG A 477 33.98 -16.06 2.60
CA ARG A 477 33.79 -15.87 1.16
C ARG A 477 32.30 -15.95 0.77
N PHE A 478 31.50 -16.71 1.50
CA PHE A 478 30.11 -17.00 1.18
C PHE A 478 29.18 -16.63 2.34
N GLY A 479 28.12 -15.88 2.06
CA GLY A 479 27.10 -15.53 3.05
C GLY A 479 26.21 -16.71 3.44
N MET A 480 25.82 -17.53 2.48
CA MET A 480 24.84 -18.61 2.66
C MET A 480 25.12 -19.84 1.79
N ILE A 481 25.27 -19.69 0.47
CA ILE A 481 25.51 -20.83 -0.44
C ILE A 481 26.98 -20.85 -0.85
N PRO A 482 27.73 -21.95 -0.61
CA PRO A 482 29.08 -22.08 -1.12
C PRO A 482 29.12 -21.95 -2.65
N GLY A 483 29.98 -21.09 -3.17
CA GLY A 483 30.10 -20.83 -4.61
C GLY A 483 29.21 -19.71 -5.15
N VAL A 484 28.28 -19.16 -4.35
CA VAL A 484 27.40 -18.05 -4.75
C VAL A 484 27.63 -16.83 -3.84
N ILE A 485 28.01 -15.70 -4.43
CA ILE A 485 28.54 -14.50 -3.75
C ILE A 485 27.50 -13.76 -2.90
#